data_AF-A0A1U7P237-F1
#
_entry.id   AF-A0A1U7P237-F1
#
_cell.length_a   1.000
_cell.length_b   1.000
_cell.length_c   1.000
_cell.angle_alpha   90.00
_cell.angle_beta   90.00
_cell.angle_gamma   90.00
#
_symmetry.space_group_name_H-M   'P 1'
#
loop_
_entity.id
_entity.type
_entity.pdbx_description
1 polymer ?
#
loop_
_entity_poly.entity_id
_entity_poly.type
_entity_poly.pdbx_seq_one_letter_code
_entity_poly.pdbx_strand_id
1 'polypeptide(L)'
;MEKELENFLVTNWAATDLGAHYDLYPDEDGAPIGQQYQTATGPIDILAVKKDGTELLVIELKRGAATDRTVGQIQRYMGYIKQEVAEPSQKVRGLIIALEDDVKLQYALAVAPDISFYRYKVSFKLNHTGGLTL
;
A
#
# COMPACT_ATOMS: atom_id res chain seq x y z
N MET A 1 -0.28 6.83 -13.72
CA MET A 1 0.44 7.31 -12.53
C MET A 1 0.10 6.57 -11.23
N GLU A 2 -1.13 6.57 -10.68
CA GLU A 2 -1.40 5.78 -9.45
C GLU A 2 -1.24 4.27 -9.71
N LYS A 3 -1.86 3.78 -10.79
CA LYS A 3 -1.62 2.43 -11.33
C LYS A 3 -0.16 2.12 -11.67
N GLU A 4 0.62 3.14 -12.05
CA GLU A 4 2.05 2.93 -12.33
C GLU A 4 2.85 2.78 -11.02
N LEU A 5 2.52 3.57 -9.99
CA LEU A 5 3.08 3.42 -8.65
C LEU A 5 2.75 2.04 -8.07
N GLU A 6 1.50 1.61 -8.19
CA GLU A 6 1.06 0.28 -7.79
C GLU A 6 1.87 -0.82 -8.49
N ASN A 7 1.88 -0.81 -9.83
CA ASN A 7 2.63 -1.78 -10.62
C ASN A 7 4.12 -1.78 -10.27
N PHE A 8 4.71 -0.60 -10.05
CA PHE A 8 6.10 -0.47 -9.65
C PHE A 8 6.36 -1.13 -8.29
N LEU A 9 5.53 -0.84 -7.28
CA LEU A 9 5.66 -1.42 -5.95
C LEU A 9 5.49 -2.95 -5.99
N VAL A 10 4.47 -3.45 -6.67
CA VAL A 10 4.19 -4.89 -6.78
C VAL A 10 5.32 -5.61 -7.53
N THR A 11 5.76 -5.06 -8.67
CA THR A 11 6.83 -5.67 -9.48
C THR A 11 8.16 -5.70 -8.73
N ASN A 12 8.43 -4.71 -7.89
CA ASN A 12 9.67 -4.61 -7.11
C ASN A 12 9.46 -4.97 -5.64
N TRP A 13 8.37 -5.69 -5.31
CA TRP A 13 7.92 -5.86 -3.92
C TRP A 13 9.04 -6.36 -3.01
N ALA A 14 9.71 -7.44 -3.42
CA ALA A 14 10.82 -8.06 -2.69
C ALA A 14 12.03 -7.12 -2.44
N ALA A 15 12.16 -6.02 -3.20
CA ALA A 15 13.20 -5.02 -3.03
C ALA A 15 12.75 -3.81 -2.19
N THR A 16 11.48 -3.76 -1.76
CA THR A 16 10.96 -2.72 -0.86
C THR A 16 11.15 -3.11 0.61
N ASP A 17 11.18 -2.12 1.49
CA ASP A 17 11.15 -2.34 2.94
C ASP A 17 9.89 -3.11 3.38
N LEU A 18 8.77 -2.88 2.68
CA LEU A 18 7.54 -3.65 2.89
C LEU A 18 7.75 -5.13 2.53
N GLY A 19 8.35 -5.45 1.39
CA GLY A 19 8.60 -6.83 0.96
C GLY A 19 9.60 -7.60 1.82
N ALA A 20 10.44 -6.90 2.59
CA ALA A 20 11.28 -7.53 3.60
C ALA A 20 10.45 -8.12 4.76
N HIS A 21 9.28 -7.56 5.05
CA HIS A 21 8.45 -7.92 6.20
C HIS A 21 7.11 -8.57 5.83
N TYR A 22 6.61 -8.33 4.63
CA TYR A 22 5.31 -8.77 4.15
C TYR A 22 5.44 -9.48 2.80
N ASP A 23 4.61 -10.50 2.59
CA ASP A 23 4.34 -11.10 1.30
C ASP A 23 3.03 -10.52 0.73
N LEU A 24 2.90 -10.46 -0.59
CA LEU A 24 1.61 -10.12 -1.22
C LEU A 24 0.59 -11.18 -0.85
N TYR A 25 -0.65 -10.77 -0.57
CA TYR A 25 -1.68 -11.70 -0.12
C TYR A 25 -2.01 -12.72 -1.22
N PRO A 26 -2.03 -14.02 -0.91
CA PRO A 26 -2.27 -15.05 -1.90
C PRO A 26 -3.73 -15.12 -2.33
N ASP A 27 -4.00 -15.71 -3.50
CA ASP A 27 -5.32 -16.19 -3.87
C ASP A 27 -5.65 -17.55 -3.23
N GLU A 28 -6.81 -18.09 -3.59
CA GLU A 28 -7.29 -19.39 -3.10
C GLU A 28 -6.36 -20.55 -3.48
N ASP A 29 -5.59 -20.42 -4.56
CA ASP A 29 -4.63 -21.41 -5.05
C ASP A 29 -3.20 -21.17 -4.52
N GLY A 30 -3.01 -20.15 -3.66
CA GLY A 30 -1.73 -19.79 -3.06
C GLY A 30 -0.84 -18.90 -3.94
N ALA A 31 -1.30 -18.46 -5.12
CA ALA A 31 -0.54 -17.56 -5.98
C ALA A 31 -0.65 -16.11 -5.46
N PRO A 32 0.45 -15.33 -5.44
CA PRO A 32 0.42 -13.95 -4.94
C PRO A 32 -0.39 -13.07 -5.89
N ILE A 33 -1.64 -12.77 -5.53
CA ILE A 33 -2.44 -11.77 -6.25
C ILE A 33 -2.19 -10.41 -5.63
N GLY A 34 -2.53 -10.22 -4.35
CA GLY A 34 -2.31 -9.04 -3.49
C GLY A 34 -2.75 -7.67 -4.04
N GLN A 35 -2.78 -7.45 -5.34
CA GLN A 35 -2.97 -6.22 -6.07
C GLN A 35 -4.43 -6.12 -6.50
N GLN A 36 -5.05 -4.96 -6.30
CA GLN A 36 -6.46 -4.73 -6.65
C GLN A 36 -7.40 -5.78 -6.02
N TYR A 37 -7.16 -6.10 -4.75
CA TYR A 37 -7.94 -7.10 -4.01
C TYR A 37 -9.40 -6.65 -3.90
N GLN A 38 -10.33 -7.46 -4.41
CA GLN A 38 -11.74 -7.07 -4.52
C GLN A 38 -12.44 -7.14 -3.16
N THR A 39 -13.27 -6.14 -2.86
CA THR A 39 -14.14 -6.12 -1.68
C THR A 39 -15.54 -5.68 -2.06
N ALA A 40 -16.50 -5.81 -1.13
CA ALA A 40 -17.86 -5.28 -1.31
C ALA A 40 -17.92 -3.75 -1.49
N THR A 41 -16.83 -3.03 -1.18
CA THR A 41 -16.81 -1.55 -1.18
C THR A 41 -15.81 -0.94 -2.15
N GLY A 42 -15.32 -1.75 -3.08
CA GLY A 42 -14.29 -1.38 -4.06
C GLY A 42 -12.97 -2.13 -3.85
N PRO A 43 -12.03 -2.04 -4.81
CA PRO A 43 -10.74 -2.71 -4.70
C PRO A 43 -9.84 -2.01 -3.68
N ILE A 44 -9.07 -2.83 -2.96
CA ILE A 44 -7.89 -2.41 -2.19
C ILE A 44 -6.71 -2.40 -3.16
N ASP A 45 -5.91 -1.33 -3.19
CA ASP A 45 -4.79 -1.24 -4.12
C ASP A 45 -3.78 -2.37 -3.90
N ILE A 46 -3.34 -2.57 -2.66
CA ILE A 46 -2.49 -3.71 -2.28
C ILE A 46 -2.92 -4.26 -0.91
N LEU A 47 -3.11 -5.57 -0.83
CA LEU A 47 -3.26 -6.37 0.38
C LEU A 47 -2.02 -7.25 0.54
N ALA A 48 -1.43 -7.22 1.72
CA ALA A 48 -0.26 -8.00 2.06
C ALA A 48 -0.44 -8.71 3.41
N VAL A 49 0.32 -9.78 3.62
CA VAL A 49 0.37 -10.54 4.87
C VAL A 49 1.79 -10.51 5.41
N LYS A 50 1.94 -10.27 6.71
CA LYS A 50 3.24 -10.31 7.35
C LYS A 50 3.82 -11.72 7.23
N LYS A 51 5.13 -11.84 7.02
CA LYS A 51 5.80 -13.14 6.80
C LYS A 51 5.59 -14.16 7.92
N ASP A 52 5.28 -13.72 9.14
CA ASP A 52 4.95 -14.59 10.27
C ASP A 52 3.45 -14.91 10.40
N GLY A 53 2.63 -14.43 9.46
CA GLY A 53 1.18 -14.63 9.41
C GLY A 53 0.38 -13.83 10.44
N THR A 54 1.03 -13.03 11.31
CA THR A 54 0.34 -12.40 12.45
C THR A 54 -0.46 -11.14 12.10
N GLU A 55 -0.29 -10.61 10.89
CA GLU A 55 -0.84 -9.30 10.51
C GLU A 55 -1.15 -9.25 9.02
N LEU A 56 -2.32 -8.67 8.69
CA LEU A 56 -2.69 -8.25 7.35
C LEU A 56 -2.50 -6.74 7.22
N LEU A 57 -1.89 -6.32 6.11
CA LEU A 57 -1.60 -4.93 5.80
C LEU A 57 -2.43 -4.50 4.59
N VAL A 58 -3.35 -3.58 4.81
CA VAL A 58 -4.16 -2.92 3.79
C VAL A 58 -3.43 -1.67 3.34
N ILE A 59 -3.15 -1.53 2.04
CA ILE A 59 -2.40 -0.41 1.48
C ILE A 59 -3.28 0.38 0.52
N GLU A 60 -3.36 1.68 0.75
CA GLU A 60 -4.04 2.65 -0.10
C GLU A 60 -3.01 3.60 -0.70
N LEU A 61 -3.00 3.72 -2.03
CA LEU A 61 -2.07 4.55 -2.77
C LEU A 61 -2.75 5.86 -3.18
N LYS A 62 -2.01 6.96 -3.12
CA LYS A 62 -2.43 8.25 -3.69
C LYS A 62 -1.32 8.85 -4.52
N ARG A 63 -1.63 9.15 -5.78
CA ARG A 63 -0.70 9.85 -6.68
C ARG A 63 -0.29 11.24 -6.17
N GLY A 64 -1.20 11.94 -5.50
CA GLY A 64 -1.02 13.32 -5.04
C GLY A 64 -1.00 13.41 -3.51
N ALA A 65 -1.55 14.49 -2.97
CA ALA A 65 -1.80 14.61 -1.55
C ALA A 65 -2.89 13.62 -1.11
N ALA A 66 -2.61 12.83 -0.08
CA ALA A 66 -3.66 12.14 0.66
C ALA A 66 -4.38 13.15 1.58
N THR A 67 -5.67 12.92 1.81
CA THR A 67 -6.55 13.78 2.63
C THR A 67 -7.24 12.97 3.70
N ASP A 68 -7.95 13.61 4.62
CA ASP A 68 -8.83 12.96 5.61
C ASP A 68 -9.82 11.95 4.98
N ARG A 69 -10.28 12.19 3.75
CA ARG A 69 -11.12 11.23 3.00
C ARG A 69 -10.42 9.89 2.75
N THR A 70 -9.10 9.91 2.60
CA THR A 70 -8.28 8.70 2.40
C THR A 70 -8.29 7.83 3.66
N VAL A 71 -8.35 8.45 4.85
CA VAL A 71 -8.49 7.73 6.13
C VAL A 71 -9.83 7.00 6.19
N GLY A 72 -10.93 7.64 5.79
CA GLY A 72 -12.23 6.98 5.72
C GLY A 72 -12.25 5.81 4.72
N GLN A 73 -11.57 5.99 3.59
CA GLN A 73 -11.46 4.95 2.56
C GLN A 73 -10.71 3.72 3.09
N ILE A 74 -9.50 3.89 3.64
CA ILE A 74 -8.71 2.77 4.14
C ILE A 74 -9.37 2.11 5.36
N GLN A 75 -10.04 2.86 6.24
CA GLN A 75 -10.77 2.27 7.36
C GLN A 75 -11.89 1.34 6.91
N ARG A 76 -12.61 1.69 5.83
CA ARG A 76 -13.64 0.82 5.25
C ARG A 76 -13.04 -0.49 4.77
N TYR A 77 -11.89 -0.43 4.11
CA TYR A 77 -11.17 -1.62 3.65
C TYR A 77 -10.62 -2.46 4.81
N MET A 78 -10.00 -1.84 5.81
CA MET A 78 -9.56 -2.51 7.02
C MET A 78 -10.73 -3.19 7.75
N GLY A 79 -11.89 -2.54 7.79
CA GLY A 79 -13.11 -3.09 8.38
C GLY A 79 -13.60 -4.34 7.65
N TYR A 80 -13.55 -4.34 6.31
CA TYR A 80 -13.87 -5.51 5.49
C TYR A 80 -12.87 -6.64 5.74
N ILE A 81 -11.57 -6.37 5.64
CA ILE A 81 -10.51 -7.37 5.88
C ILE A 81 -10.63 -7.96 7.27
N LYS A 82 -10.91 -7.15 8.29
CA LYS A 82 -11.08 -7.63 9.67
C LYS A 82 -12.28 -8.56 9.86
N GLN A 83 -13.35 -8.39 9.08
CA GLN A 83 -14.59 -9.16 9.25
C GLN A 83 -14.64 -10.40 8.36
N GLU A 84 -14.09 -10.31 7.16
CA GLU A 84 -14.31 -11.31 6.11
C GLU A 84 -13.05 -12.14 5.78
N VAL A 85 -11.86 -11.66 6.15
CA VAL A 85 -10.58 -12.24 5.69
C VAL A 85 -9.65 -12.60 6.84
N ALA A 86 -9.50 -11.74 7.83
CA ALA A 86 -8.56 -11.91 8.91
C ALA A 86 -9.00 -13.02 9.87
N GLU A 87 -8.07 -13.90 10.22
CA GLU A 87 -8.26 -14.87 11.30
C GLU A 87 -8.34 -14.14 12.66
N PRO A 88 -9.01 -14.70 13.69
CA PRO A 88 -9.21 -14.03 14.98
C PRO A 88 -7.92 -13.59 15.69
N SER A 89 -6.79 -14.26 15.41
CA SER A 89 -5.48 -13.94 15.97
C SER A 89 -4.70 -12.90 15.17
N GLN A 90 -5.13 -12.59 13.94
CA GLN A 90 -4.45 -11.65 13.07
C GLN A 90 -4.81 -10.20 13.38
N LYS A 91 -3.80 -9.34 13.32
CA LYS A 91 -4.02 -7.89 13.33
C LYS A 91 -4.33 -7.42 11.91
N VAL A 92 -5.09 -6.33 11.80
CA VAL A 92 -5.29 -5.62 10.53
C VAL A 92 -4.73 -4.22 10.69
N ARG A 93 -3.78 -3.85 9.83
CA ARG A 93 -3.14 -2.53 9.82
C ARG A 93 -3.36 -1.86 8.48
N GLY A 94 -3.45 -0.53 8.51
CA GLY A 94 -3.57 0.31 7.33
C GLY A 94 -2.24 0.99 7.02
N LEU A 95 -1.95 1.16 5.74
CA LEU A 95 -0.84 1.97 5.26
C LEU A 95 -1.32 2.86 4.11
N ILE A 96 -1.21 4.17 4.28
CA ILE A 96 -1.41 5.13 3.21
C ILE A 96 -0.04 5.49 2.61
N ILE A 97 0.11 5.41 1.29
CA ILE A 97 1.32 5.82 0.58
C ILE A 97 0.99 6.96 -0.39
N ALA A 98 1.59 8.14 -0.18
CA ALA A 98 1.29 9.33 -1.00
C ALA A 98 2.52 10.22 -1.24
N LEU A 99 2.42 11.20 -2.15
CA LEU A 99 3.49 12.22 -2.36
C LEU A 99 3.54 13.23 -1.22
N GLU A 100 2.37 13.60 -0.71
CA GLU A 100 2.19 14.66 0.27
C GLU A 100 1.09 14.27 1.24
N ASP A 101 1.21 14.77 2.47
CA ASP A 101 0.17 14.78 3.49
C ASP A 101 -0.29 16.22 3.70
N ASP A 102 -1.59 16.40 3.97
CA ASP A 102 -2.12 17.67 4.44
C ASP A 102 -2.35 17.67 5.96
N VAL A 103 -2.56 18.85 6.53
CA VAL A 103 -2.81 19.01 7.97
C VAL A 103 -4.06 18.24 8.42
N LYS A 104 -5.07 18.09 7.55
CA LYS A 104 -6.30 17.35 7.88
C LYS A 104 -6.02 15.86 8.02
N LEU A 105 -5.22 15.29 7.11
CA LEU A 105 -4.75 13.92 7.17
C LEU A 105 -3.95 13.67 8.45
N GLN A 106 -3.04 14.57 8.81
CA GLN A 106 -2.26 14.45 10.04
C GLN A 106 -3.16 14.37 11.29
N TYR A 107 -4.16 15.23 11.41
CA TYR A 107 -5.12 15.17 12.52
C TYR A 107 -5.97 13.90 12.50
N ALA A 108 -6.41 13.45 11.32
CA ALA A 108 -7.18 12.21 11.19
C ALA A 108 -6.33 10.98 11.60
N LEU A 109 -5.05 10.95 11.23
CA LEU A 109 -4.11 9.88 11.59
C LEU A 109 -3.74 9.90 13.08
N ALA A 110 -3.70 11.07 13.72
CA ALA A 110 -3.36 11.20 15.14
C ALA A 110 -4.28 10.39 16.08
N VAL A 111 -5.49 10.07 15.63
CA VAL A 111 -6.48 9.25 16.36
C VAL A 111 -6.73 7.88 15.71
N ALA A 112 -5.92 7.50 14.72
CA ALA A 112 -6.02 6.22 14.01
C ALA A 112 -4.68 5.43 14.12
N PRO A 113 -4.34 4.90 15.32
CA PRO A 113 -3.03 4.31 15.61
C PRO A 113 -2.71 3.02 14.84
N ASP A 114 -3.71 2.44 14.18
CA ASP A 114 -3.57 1.28 13.31
C ASP A 114 -3.29 1.64 11.84
N ILE A 115 -3.19 2.95 11.52
CA ILE A 115 -2.91 3.45 10.17
C ILE A 115 -1.59 4.20 10.17
N SER A 116 -0.65 3.73 9.35
CA SER A 116 0.62 4.40 9.09
C SER A 116 0.56 5.22 7.80
N PHE A 117 1.41 6.23 7.69
CA PHE A 117 1.57 7.03 6.47
C PHE A 117 3.01 7.01 5.99
N TYR A 118 3.22 6.63 4.73
CA TYR A 118 4.51 6.65 4.06
C TYR A 118 4.49 7.68 2.95
N ARG A 119 5.54 8.49 2.89
CA ARG A 119 5.75 9.39 1.76
C ARG A 119 6.66 8.70 0.74
N TYR A 120 6.20 8.55 -0.51
CA TYR A 120 7.08 8.09 -1.58
C TYR A 120 7.77 9.27 -2.26
N LYS A 121 8.98 9.03 -2.78
CA LYS A 121 9.76 10.02 -3.53
C LYS A 121 10.19 9.43 -4.86
N VAL A 122 10.03 10.18 -5.93
CA VAL A 122 10.54 9.81 -7.25
C VAL A 122 11.91 10.44 -7.44
N SER A 123 12.94 9.62 -7.66
CA SER A 123 14.29 10.07 -8.00
C SER A 123 14.68 9.46 -9.35
N PHE A 124 14.78 10.30 -10.38
CA PHE A 124 15.22 9.89 -11.72
C PHE A 124 16.52 10.59 -12.08
N LYS A 125 17.54 9.82 -12.47
CA LYS A 125 18.78 10.36 -13.02
C LYS A 125 19.16 9.57 -14.27
N LEU A 126 19.25 10.30 -15.37
CA LEU A 126 19.70 9.81 -16.67
C LEU A 126 20.92 10.66 -17.05
N ASN A 127 22.04 10.01 -17.37
CA ASN A 127 23.26 10.70 -17.76
C ASN A 127 23.61 10.37 -19.21
N HIS A 128 23.93 11.39 -19.98
CA HIS A 128 24.41 11.31 -21.35
C HIS A 128 25.90 10.95 -21.38
N THR A 129 26.29 10.10 -22.32
CA THR A 129 27.68 9.92 -22.72
C THR A 129 27.80 10.36 -24.16
N GLY A 130 28.71 11.30 -24.43
CA GLY A 130 28.91 11.94 -25.73
C GLY A 130 28.86 10.97 -26.91
N GLY A 131 28.17 11.36 -27.99
CA GLY A 131 28.28 10.66 -29.27
C GLY A 131 29.66 10.87 -29.88
N LEU A 132 30.28 9.80 -30.38
CA LEU A 132 31.42 9.90 -31.29
C LEU A 132 30.98 10.73 -32.49
N THR A 133 31.56 11.92 -32.63
CA THR A 133 31.51 12.67 -33.88
C THR A 133 32.37 11.90 -34.88
N LEU A 134 31.73 11.29 -35.89
CA LEU A 134 32.36 10.90 -37.15
C LEU A 134 31.58 11.57 -38.28
#